data_AF-A0A7L4CUK2-F1
#
_entry.id   AF-A0A7L4CUK2-F1
#
_cell.length_a   1.000
_cell.length_b   1.000
_cell.length_c   1.000
_cell.angle_alpha   90.00
_cell.angle_beta   90.00
_cell.angle_gamma   90.00
#
_symmetry.space_group_name_H-M   'P 1'
#
loop_
_entity.id
_entity.type
_entity.pdbx_description
1 polymer ?
#
loop_
_entity_poly.entity_id
_entity_poly.type
_entity_poly.pdbx_seq_one_letter_code
_entity_poly.pdbx_strand_id
1 'polypeptide(L)'
;VDDPHPGQPYKGGNFIAFLPDNKDGQKTAMLLKKAFERGLTFQIKSCNGEERVTWGLIPHKTSWNGGKARNGYPDSQYLREVCAVL
;
A
#
# COMPACT_ATOMS: atom_id res chain seq x y z
N VAL A 1 13.51 -0.19 6.58
CA VAL A 1 14.02 -1.29 5.73
C VAL A 1 15.00 -0.63 4.81
N ASP A 2 16.27 -1.02 4.93
CA ASP A 2 17.33 -0.48 4.08
C ASP A 2 17.14 -0.94 2.63
N ASP A 3 17.63 -0.13 1.69
CA ASP A 3 17.56 -0.46 0.28
C ASP A 3 18.30 -1.77 0.01
N PRO A 4 17.72 -2.69 -0.78
CA PRO A 4 18.33 -4.01 -1.01
C PRO A 4 19.71 -3.91 -1.66
N HIS A 5 19.94 -2.88 -2.46
CA HIS A 5 21.20 -2.60 -3.14
C HIS A 5 21.54 -1.10 -3.07
N PRO A 6 22.15 -0.63 -1.96
CA PRO A 6 22.47 0.78 -1.78
C PRO A 6 23.32 1.35 -2.93
N GLY A 7 22.94 2.51 -3.44
CA GLY A 7 23.62 3.18 -4.56
C GLY A 7 23.19 2.71 -5.95
N GLN A 8 22.36 1.66 -6.07
CA GLN A 8 21.75 1.28 -7.34
C GLN A 8 20.48 2.09 -7.63
N PRO A 9 20.23 2.47 -8.90
CA PRO A 9 18.98 3.12 -9.27
C PRO A 9 17.81 2.13 -9.19
N TYR A 10 16.63 2.65 -8.86
CA TYR A 10 15.38 1.89 -8.85
C TYR A 10 14.33 2.55 -9.74
N LYS A 11 13.40 1.75 -10.28
CA LYS A 11 12.28 2.26 -11.07
C LYS A 11 11.09 2.60 -10.16
N GLY A 12 10.58 3.82 -10.30
CA GLY A 12 9.34 4.25 -9.68
C GLY A 12 8.09 3.69 -10.38
N GLY A 13 6.92 4.21 -10.00
CA GLY A 13 5.65 3.82 -10.62
C GLY A 13 4.47 4.66 -10.13
N ASN A 14 3.31 4.44 -10.75
CA ASN A 14 2.04 5.02 -10.33
C ASN A 14 1.27 3.99 -9.50
N PHE A 15 0.83 4.41 -8.31
CA PHE A 15 0.14 3.56 -7.36
C PHE A 15 -1.20 4.18 -7.00
N ILE A 16 -2.28 3.42 -7.17
CA ILE A 16 -3.65 3.87 -6.93
C ILE A 16 -4.31 2.88 -5.96
N ALA A 17 -4.97 3.42 -4.94
CA ALA A 17 -5.72 2.64 -3.96
C ALA A 17 -7.08 3.28 -3.69
N PHE A 18 -8.03 2.46 -3.24
CA PHE A 18 -9.42 2.84 -3.06
C PHE A 18 -9.90 2.63 -1.63
N LEU A 19 -10.54 3.64 -1.08
CA LEU A 19 -11.23 3.58 0.21
C LEU A 19 -12.69 4.01 0.02
N PRO A 20 -13.63 3.45 0.80
CA PRO A 20 -14.99 3.95 0.81
C PRO A 20 -15.01 5.36 1.40
N ASP A 21 -15.79 6.27 0.80
CA ASP A 21 -15.98 7.62 1.33
C ASP A 21 -17.01 7.63 2.46
N ASN A 22 -16.59 7.08 3.61
CA ASN A 22 -17.34 7.09 4.86
C ASN A 22 -16.41 7.39 6.03
N LYS A 23 -16.95 7.51 7.25
CA LYS A 23 -16.16 7.89 8.44
C LYS A 23 -14.94 7.01 8.67
N ASP A 24 -15.10 5.68 8.55
CA ASP A 24 -14.00 4.73 8.77
C ASP A 24 -12.97 4.79 7.64
N GLY A 25 -13.41 4.90 6.39
CA GLY A 25 -12.53 5.07 5.24
C GLY A 25 -11.73 6.38 5.29
N GLN A 26 -12.35 7.49 5.68
CA GLN A 26 -11.67 8.77 5.88
C GLN A 26 -10.64 8.70 7.02
N LYS A 27 -10.97 8.03 8.13
CA LYS A 27 -10.02 7.78 9.22
C LYS A 27 -8.81 6.97 8.75
N THR A 28 -9.04 5.90 8.01
CA THR A 28 -7.97 5.09 7.41
C THR A 28 -7.13 5.91 6.44
N ALA A 29 -7.73 6.76 5.60
CA ALA A 29 -7.00 7.63 4.69
C ALA A 29 -6.02 8.57 5.42
N MET A 30 -6.44 9.14 6.56
CA MET A 30 -5.55 9.98 7.39
C MET A 30 -4.37 9.19 7.97
N LEU A 31 -4.59 7.95 8.39
CA LEU A 31 -3.52 7.09 8.90
C LEU A 31 -2.54 6.67 7.78
N LEU A 32 -3.05 6.32 6.59
CA LEU A 32 -2.23 6.01 5.43
C LEU A 32 -1.38 7.21 4.99
N LYS A 33 -1.94 8.43 5.06
CA LYS A 33 -1.18 9.66 4.80
C LYS A 33 0.00 9.81 5.78
N LYS A 34 -0.23 9.58 7.08
CA LYS A 34 0.85 9.60 8.09
C LYS A 34 1.89 8.50 7.84
N ALA A 35 1.47 7.31 7.42
CA ALA A 35 2.39 6.23 7.07
C ALA A 35 3.27 6.60 5.87
N PHE A 36 2.69 7.28 4.87
CA PHE A 36 3.44 7.78 3.72
C PHE A 36 4.48 8.83 4.13
N GLU A 37 4.07 9.81 4.94
CA GLU A 37 4.97 10.85 5.49
C GLU A 37 6.12 10.26 6.32
N ARG A 38 5.91 9.08 6.92
CA ARG A 38 6.92 8.33 7.69
C ARG A 38 7.73 7.32 6.85
N GLY A 39 7.51 7.24 5.54
CA GLY A 39 8.22 6.31 4.66
C GLY A 39 7.83 4.83 4.83
N LEU A 40 6.63 4.54 5.35
CA LEU A 40 6.17 3.16 5.63
C LEU A 40 5.32 2.56 4.50
N THR A 41 4.84 3.37 3.56
CA THR A 41 3.88 2.95 2.52
C THR A 41 4.51 2.09 1.44
N PHE A 42 5.75 2.36 1.08
CA PHE A 42 6.44 1.75 -0.05
C PHE A 42 7.77 1.14 0.40
N GLN A 43 8.27 0.21 -0.41
CA GLN A 43 9.60 -0.37 -0.24
C GLN A 43 10.21 -0.65 -1.61
N ILE A 44 11.53 -0.71 -1.67
CA ILE A 44 12.25 -1.17 -2.86
C ILE A 44 12.37 -2.69 -2.81
N LYS A 45 12.07 -3.34 -3.92
CA LYS A 45 12.23 -4.79 -4.10
C LYS A 45 12.92 -5.09 -5.42
N SER A 46 13.78 -6.10 -5.39
CA SER A 46 14.38 -6.67 -6.57
C SER A 46 13.36 -7.58 -7.27
N CYS A 47 13.09 -7.30 -8.55
CA CYS A 47 12.15 -8.05 -9.37
C CYS A 47 12.80 -8.32 -10.73
N ASN A 48 13.11 -9.58 -11.02
CA ASN A 48 13.74 -10.03 -12.26
C ASN A 48 15.04 -9.27 -12.59
N GLY A 49 15.89 -9.01 -11.58
CA GLY A 49 17.17 -8.31 -11.74
C GLY A 49 17.06 -6.79 -11.83
N GLU A 50 15.88 -6.20 -11.61
CA GLU A 50 15.69 -4.76 -11.54
C GLU A 50 15.11 -4.34 -10.18
N GLU A 51 15.65 -3.27 -9.60
CA GLU A 51 15.08 -2.65 -8.40
C GLU A 51 13.88 -1.79 -8.74
N ARG A 52 12.77 -2.02 -8.03
CA ARG A 52 11.51 -1.30 -8.25
C ARG A 52 10.85 -0.92 -6.95
N VAL A 53 10.18 0.24 -6.94
CA VAL A 53 9.26 0.61 -5.87
C VAL A 53 8.07 -0.34 -5.91
N THR A 54 7.68 -0.85 -4.75
CA THR A 54 6.51 -1.71 -4.56
C THR A 54 5.76 -1.29 -3.30
N TRP A 55 4.52 -1.75 -3.14
CA TRP A 55 3.81 -1.60 -1.88
C TRP A 55 4.61 -2.21 -0.73
N GLY A 56 4.63 -1.52 0.40
CA GLY A 56 5.18 -2.02 1.65
C GLY A 56 4.27 -3.06 2.31
N LEU A 57 4.36 -3.15 3.64
CA LEU A 57 3.60 -4.12 4.43
C LEU A 57 2.13 -3.71 4.65
N ILE A 58 1.80 -2.44 4.43
CA ILE A 58 0.44 -1.93 4.62
C ILE A 58 -0.43 -2.35 3.42
N PRO A 59 -1.51 -3.10 3.62
CA PRO A 59 -2.34 -3.58 2.51
C PRO A 59 -3.18 -2.46 1.90
N HIS A 60 -3.21 -2.40 0.56
CA HIS A 60 -3.97 -1.43 -0.21
C HIS A 60 -4.98 -2.12 -1.12
N LYS A 61 -6.17 -1.51 -1.29
CA LYS A 61 -7.16 -1.96 -2.26
C LYS A 61 -6.89 -1.33 -3.61
N THR A 62 -6.32 -2.08 -4.55
CA THR A 62 -5.93 -1.60 -5.88
C THR A 62 -6.98 -1.90 -6.96
N SER A 63 -8.12 -2.49 -6.59
CA SER A 63 -9.24 -2.77 -7.48
C SER A 63 -10.57 -2.31 -6.86
N TRP A 64 -11.49 -1.83 -7.69
CA TRP A 64 -12.85 -1.53 -7.26
C TRP A 64 -13.66 -2.79 -6.95
N ASN A 65 -13.36 -3.90 -7.63
CA ASN A 65 -14.17 -5.12 -7.60
C ASN A 65 -13.32 -6.40 -7.48
N GLY A 66 -13.98 -7.55 -7.37
CA GLY A 66 -13.35 -8.87 -7.30
C GLY A 66 -12.97 -9.32 -5.89
N GLY A 67 -13.37 -8.57 -4.86
CA GLY A 67 -13.17 -8.91 -3.46
C GLY A 67 -11.71 -9.02 -3.03
N LYS A 68 -11.48 -9.59 -1.85
CA LYS A 68 -10.14 -9.77 -1.25
C LYS A 68 -9.14 -10.43 -2.20
N ALA A 69 -9.58 -11.45 -2.97
CA ALA A 69 -8.72 -12.19 -3.90
C ALA A 69 -8.12 -11.33 -5.03
N ARG A 70 -8.75 -10.21 -5.38
CA ARG A 70 -8.24 -9.26 -6.40
C ARG A 70 -7.78 -7.94 -5.81
N ASN A 71 -7.48 -7.90 -4.51
CA ASN A 71 -7.19 -6.67 -3.78
C ASN A 71 -8.29 -5.61 -3.98
N GLY A 72 -9.56 -6.02 -4.04
CA GLY A 72 -10.70 -5.14 -4.25
C GLY A 72 -11.84 -5.37 -3.28
N TYR A 73 -12.99 -4.78 -3.59
CA TYR A 73 -14.23 -4.89 -2.82
C TYR A 73 -15.20 -5.89 -3.46
N PRO A 74 -16.17 -6.46 -2.71
CA PRO A 74 -16.39 -6.29 -1.27
C PRO A 74 -15.33 -6.99 -0.40
N ASP A 75 -14.96 -6.36 0.70
CA ASP A 75 -14.12 -6.90 1.76
C ASP A 75 -14.42 -6.15 3.06
N SER A 76 -15.22 -6.77 3.93
CA SER A 76 -15.68 -6.15 5.17
C SER A 76 -14.60 -6.09 6.25
N GLN A 77 -13.50 -6.84 6.11
CA GLN A 77 -12.43 -6.90 7.11
C GLN A 77 -11.32 -5.89 6.84
N TYR A 78 -11.18 -5.44 5.59
CA TYR A 78 -10.07 -4.61 5.14
C TYR A 78 -9.76 -3.39 6.02
N LEU A 79 -10.75 -2.54 6.31
CA LEU A 79 -10.49 -1.32 7.10
C LEU A 79 -9.99 -1.63 8.52
N ARG A 80 -10.51 -2.71 9.13
CA ARG A 80 -10.07 -3.18 10.45
C ARG A 80 -8.64 -3.73 10.38
N GLU A 81 -8.33 -4.53 9.37
CA GLU A 81 -6.99 -5.09 9.15
C GLU A 81 -5.95 -3.99 8.96
N VAL A 82 -6.25 -2.98 8.13
CA VAL A 82 -5.36 -1.84 7.91
C VAL A 82 -5.15 -1.02 9.18
N CYS A 83 -6.22 -0.72 9.91
CA CYS A 83 -6.11 0.01 11.17
C CYS A 83 -5.32 -0.73 12.25
N ALA A 84 -5.20 -2.06 12.19
CA ALA A 84 -4.38 -2.82 13.13
C ALA A 84 -2.89 -2.80 12.79
N VAL A 85 -2.55 -2.48 11.54
CA VAL A 85 -1.16 -2.40 11.04
C VAL A 85 -0.61 -0.97 11.09
N LEU A 86 -1.48 0.04 11.07
CA LEU A 86 -1.15 1.48 11.10
C LEU A 86 -1.06 2.02 12.52
#